data_AF-A0A2N9EQB4-F1
#
_entry.id   AF-A0A2N9EQB4-F1
#
_cell.length_a   1.000
_cell.length_b   1.000
_cell.length_c   1.000
_cell.angle_alpha   90.00
_cell.angle_beta   90.00
_cell.angle_gamma   90.00
#
_symmetry.space_group_name_H-M   'P 1'
#
loop_
_entity.id
_entity.type
_entity.pdbx_description
1 polymer ?
#
loop_
_entity_poly.entity_id
_entity_poly.type
_entity_poly.pdbx_seq_one_letter_code
_entity_poly.pdbx_strand_id
1 'polypeptide(L)'
;MAALSIGIATTTINFRTSLAPKPPRPRISCSIGWDPEGILGPPQTGHIARREFKRRLESDAEAREAYERQVREEKERRRALRQSRIVPDTPKELIEYFLDTEAQEIEVEIARLRPRLVLLQCYLFITWMLKMHTSCLRF
;
A
#
# COMPACT_ATOMS: atom_id res chain seq x y z
N MET A 1 33.29 -0.59 1.37
CA MET A 1 31.99 -0.44 2.06
C MET A 1 31.95 0.96 2.68
N ALA A 2 31.29 1.91 2.03
CA ALA A 2 31.19 3.28 2.53
C ALA A 2 29.98 3.37 3.49
N ALA A 3 30.24 3.67 4.76
CA ALA A 3 29.20 3.91 5.75
C ALA A 3 28.72 5.36 5.63
N LEU A 4 27.46 5.55 5.23
CA LEU A 4 26.80 6.86 5.24
C LEU A 4 26.21 7.11 6.63
N SER A 5 26.92 7.89 7.44
CA SER A 5 26.43 8.41 8.71
C SER A 5 25.46 9.57 8.45
N ILE A 6 24.16 9.32 8.64
CA ILE A 6 23.12 10.37 8.58
C ILE A 6 23.14 11.11 9.91
N GLY A 7 23.88 12.22 9.97
CA GLY A 7 23.84 13.15 11.09
C GLY A 7 22.54 13.96 11.04
N ILE A 8 21.65 13.75 12.03
CA ILE A 8 20.45 14.57 12.20
C ILE A 8 20.90 15.90 12.83
N ALA A 9 21.10 16.92 12.01
CA ALA A 9 21.38 18.28 12.49
C ALA A 9 20.07 18.91 13.00
N THR A 10 19.90 18.98 14.32
CA THR A 10 18.83 19.74 14.97
C THR A 10 19.14 21.23 14.88
N THR A 11 18.60 21.90 13.86
CA THR A 11 18.61 23.36 13.76
C THR A 11 17.55 23.95 14.70
N THR A 12 17.99 24.56 15.81
CA THR A 12 17.11 25.36 16.67
C THR A 12 16.79 26.69 15.98
N ILE A 13 15.54 26.83 15.53
CA ILE A 13 15.03 28.06 14.90
C ILE A 13 14.58 29.02 16.01
N ASN A 14 15.41 30.02 16.30
CA ASN A 14 15.05 31.10 17.23
C ASN A 14 14.12 32.09 16.52
N PHE A 15 12.80 31.95 16.71
CA PHE A 15 11.84 32.95 16.28
C PHE A 15 11.87 34.16 17.23
N ARG A 16 12.53 35.25 16.81
CA ARG A 16 12.35 36.56 17.44
C ARG A 16 10.98 37.11 17.02
N THR A 17 10.03 37.12 17.95
CA THR A 17 8.77 37.85 17.79
C THR A 17 9.01 39.34 17.99
N SER A 18 9.43 40.05 16.94
CA SER A 18 9.31 41.51 16.95
C SER A 18 7.84 41.87 16.73
N LEU A 19 7.18 42.38 17.77
CA LEU A 19 5.85 42.98 17.66
C LEU A 19 5.99 44.36 16.98
N ALA A 20 6.16 44.36 15.67
CA ALA A 20 6.02 45.59 14.89
C ALA A 20 4.53 45.96 14.80
N PRO A 21 4.12 47.19 15.13
CA PRO A 21 2.75 47.64 14.93
C PRO A 21 2.43 47.61 13.43
N LYS A 22 1.44 46.80 13.05
CA LYS A 22 0.98 46.70 11.66
C LYS A 22 0.35 48.03 11.25
N PRO A 23 0.71 48.61 10.10
CA PRO A 23 0.01 49.79 9.59
C PRO A 23 -1.47 49.45 9.36
N PRO A 24 -2.40 50.40 9.60
CA PRO A 24 -3.80 50.19 9.30
C PRO A 24 -3.94 49.91 7.81
N ARG A 25 -4.52 48.77 7.47
CA ARG A 25 -4.81 48.43 6.07
C ARG A 25 -5.80 49.46 5.54
N PRO A 26 -5.55 50.10 4.38
CA PRO A 26 -6.57 50.93 3.75
C PRO A 26 -7.78 50.04 3.48
N ARG A 27 -8.91 50.36 4.11
CA ARG A 27 -10.19 49.73 3.77
C ARG A 27 -10.54 50.25 2.39
N ILE A 28 -10.42 49.39 1.38
CA ILE A 28 -10.96 49.67 0.05
C ILE A 28 -12.46 49.92 0.25
N SER A 29 -12.87 51.18 0.23
CA SER A 29 -14.28 51.57 0.20
C SER A 29 -14.79 51.30 -1.22
N CYS A 30 -15.18 50.04 -1.48
CA CYS A 30 -15.75 49.66 -2.76
C CYS A 30 -17.08 50.39 -2.97
N SER A 31 -17.07 51.49 -3.72
CA SER A 31 -18.23 52.18 -4.28
C SER A 31 -18.86 51.43 -5.47
N ILE A 32 -18.68 50.10 -5.56
CA ILE A 32 -19.19 49.25 -6.66
C ILE A 32 -20.38 48.37 -6.21
N GLY A 33 -20.87 48.54 -4.98
CA GLY A 33 -21.98 47.75 -4.42
C GLY A 33 -23.15 48.59 -3.90
N TRP A 34 -23.69 49.51 -4.71
CA TRP A 34 -24.99 50.10 -4.37
C TRP A 34 -26.11 49.22 -4.91
N ASP A 35 -26.59 48.31 -4.07
CA ASP A 35 -27.79 47.49 -4.31
C ASP A 35 -28.91 47.98 -3.37
N PRO A 36 -29.78 48.90 -3.82
CA PRO A 36 -30.81 49.51 -2.96
C PRO A 36 -31.94 48.53 -2.57
N GLU A 37 -32.09 47.45 -3.33
CA GLU A 37 -33.14 46.43 -3.12
C GLU A 37 -32.60 45.18 -2.40
N GLY A 38 -31.28 45.10 -2.18
CA GLY A 38 -30.62 44.04 -1.42
C GLY A 38 -30.75 42.64 -2.02
N ILE A 39 -31.00 42.54 -3.33
CA ILE A 39 -31.30 41.30 -4.03
C ILE A 39 -30.07 40.38 -4.09
N LEU A 40 -28.85 40.94 -4.12
CA LEU A 40 -27.63 40.18 -4.41
C LEU A 40 -26.96 39.53 -3.19
N GLY A 41 -27.49 39.73 -1.99
CA GLY A 41 -26.95 39.11 -0.77
C GLY A 41 -25.52 39.56 -0.42
N PRO A 42 -25.00 39.13 0.75
CA PRO A 42 -23.66 39.54 1.18
C PRO A 42 -22.58 38.88 0.32
N PRO A 43 -21.46 39.59 0.05
CA PRO A 43 -20.36 39.03 -0.73
C PRO A 43 -19.77 37.80 -0.01
N GLN A 44 -19.78 36.67 -0.71
CA GLN A 44 -19.23 35.43 -0.17
C GLN A 44 -17.70 35.50 -0.19
N THR A 45 -17.07 35.20 0.96
CA THR A 45 -15.62 35.23 1.10
C THR A 45 -15.02 33.83 0.87
N GLY A 46 -13.70 33.76 0.61
CA GLY A 46 -12.98 32.49 0.56
C GLY A 46 -13.08 31.70 -0.75
N HIS A 47 -13.53 32.31 -1.85
CA HIS A 47 -13.58 31.65 -3.16
C HIS A 47 -12.20 31.14 -3.63
N ILE A 48 -11.13 31.89 -3.35
CA ILE A 48 -9.75 31.50 -3.69
C ILE A 48 -9.34 30.26 -2.88
N ALA A 49 -9.49 30.31 -1.55
CA ALA A 49 -9.12 29.20 -0.67
C ALA A 49 -9.85 27.90 -1.03
N ARG A 50 -11.15 27.98 -1.39
CA ARG A 50 -11.93 26.82 -1.83
C ARG A 50 -11.40 26.22 -3.14
N ARG A 51 -11.03 27.07 -4.11
CA ARG A 51 -10.45 26.62 -5.38
C ARG A 51 -9.05 26.04 -5.22
N GLU A 52 -8.22 26.65 -4.39
CA GLU A 52 -6.88 26.13 -4.09
C GLU A 52 -6.92 24.78 -3.37
N PHE A 53 -7.84 24.63 -2.41
CA PHE A 53 -8.06 23.35 -1.73
C PHE A 53 -8.51 22.25 -2.70
N LYS A 54 -9.47 22.57 -3.58
CA LYS A 54 -9.93 21.63 -4.62
C LYS A 54 -8.78 21.22 -5.55
N ARG A 55 -7.97 22.17 -6.01
CA ARG A 55 -6.82 21.90 -6.89
C ARG A 55 -5.76 21.00 -6.21
N ARG A 56 -5.50 21.18 -4.91
CA ARG A 56 -4.57 20.31 -4.17
C ARG A 56 -5.08 18.86 -4.09
N LEU A 57 -6.38 18.67 -3.81
CA LEU A 57 -6.98 17.34 -3.80
C LEU A 57 -6.94 16.67 -5.17
N GLU A 58 -7.18 17.43 -6.25
CA GLU A 58 -7.08 16.92 -7.62
C GLU A 58 -5.64 16.51 -7.97
N SER A 59 -4.65 17.34 -7.62
CA SER A 59 -3.23 17.02 -7.82
C SER A 59 -2.79 15.78 -7.03
N ASP A 60 -3.28 15.61 -5.80
CA ASP A 60 -2.99 14.43 -4.99
C ASP A 60 -3.69 13.17 -5.53
N ALA A 61 -4.85 13.32 -6.17
CA ALA A 61 -5.58 12.21 -6.80
C ALA A 61 -4.79 11.65 -8.00
N GLU A 62 -4.26 12.51 -8.87
CA GLU A 62 -3.44 12.07 -10.01
C GLU A 62 -2.18 11.31 -9.57
N ALA A 63 -1.51 11.79 -8.50
CA ALA A 63 -0.34 11.12 -7.95
C ALA A 63 -0.69 9.74 -7.36
N ARG A 64 -1.83 9.64 -6.67
CA ARG A 64 -2.34 8.37 -6.14
C ARG A 64 -2.68 7.39 -7.26
N GLU A 65 -3.37 7.83 -8.30
CA GLU A 65 -3.72 6.99 -9.45
C GLU A 65 -2.49 6.51 -10.22
N ALA A 66 -1.44 7.33 -10.36
CA ALA A 66 -0.18 6.93 -10.97
C ALA A 66 0.52 5.82 -10.16
N TYR A 67 0.55 5.96 -8.83
CA TYR A 67 1.11 4.94 -7.96
C TYR A 67 0.29 3.63 -8.00
N GLU A 68 -1.04 3.72 -7.94
CA GLU A 68 -1.92 2.56 -8.01
C GLU A 68 -1.76 1.79 -9.33
N ARG A 69 -1.54 2.49 -10.45
CA ARG A 69 -1.23 1.85 -11.74
C ARG A 69 0.07 1.05 -11.68
N GLN A 70 1.14 1.63 -11.14
CA GLN A 70 2.42 0.92 -10.98
C GLN A 70 2.29 -0.32 -10.10
N VAL A 71 1.59 -0.21 -8.98
CA VAL A 71 1.32 -1.34 -8.08
C VAL A 71 0.53 -2.44 -8.79
N ARG A 72 -0.45 -2.05 -9.63
CA ARG A 72 -1.25 -3.00 -10.41
C ARG A 72 -0.40 -3.72 -11.46
N GLU A 73 0.43 -3.00 -12.20
CA GLU A 73 1.34 -3.55 -13.19
C GLU A 73 2.35 -4.52 -12.56
N GLU A 74 2.95 -4.17 -11.42
CA GLU A 74 3.84 -5.08 -10.70
C GLU A 74 3.11 -6.34 -10.21
N LYS A 75 1.90 -6.18 -9.68
CA LYS A 75 1.09 -7.30 -9.22
C LYS A 75 0.72 -8.23 -10.37
N GLU A 76 0.38 -7.68 -11.53
CA GLU A 76 0.08 -8.43 -12.75
C GLU A 76 1.33 -9.14 -13.28
N ARG A 77 2.48 -8.48 -13.30
CA ARG A 77 3.76 -9.09 -13.67
C ARG A 77 4.09 -10.29 -12.77
N ARG A 78 3.95 -10.13 -11.44
CA ARG A 78 4.12 -11.23 -10.49
C ARG A 78 3.08 -12.34 -10.68
N ARG A 79 1.85 -11.99 -11.05
CA ARG A 79 0.80 -12.97 -11.38
C ARG A 79 1.13 -13.77 -12.63
N ALA A 80 1.64 -13.13 -13.68
CA ALA A 80 2.04 -13.79 -14.93
C ALA A 80 3.18 -14.80 -14.69
N LEU A 81 4.19 -14.43 -13.89
CA LEU A 81 5.27 -15.34 -13.50
C LEU A 81 4.73 -16.59 -12.80
N ARG A 82 3.79 -16.43 -11.85
CA ARG A 82 3.15 -17.59 -11.18
C ARG A 82 2.32 -18.47 -12.12
N GLN A 83 1.73 -17.90 -13.16
CA GLN A 83 0.96 -18.66 -14.14
C GLN A 83 1.86 -19.46 -15.09
N SER A 84 3.07 -18.96 -15.36
CA SER A 84 4.06 -19.70 -16.18
C SER A 84 4.71 -20.87 -15.45
N ARG A 85 4.66 -20.92 -14.11
CA ARG A 85 5.26 -22.01 -13.34
C ARG A 85 4.41 -23.28 -13.42
N ILE A 86 5.07 -24.39 -13.73
CA ILE A 86 4.45 -25.72 -13.82
C ILE A 86 4.58 -26.39 -12.44
N VAL A 87 3.45 -26.79 -11.88
CA VAL A 87 3.42 -27.49 -10.58
C VAL A 87 3.76 -28.96 -10.80
N PRO A 88 4.79 -29.52 -10.14
CA PRO A 88 5.10 -30.95 -10.22
C PRO A 88 4.09 -31.79 -9.43
N ASP A 89 3.90 -33.05 -9.85
CA ASP A 89 2.94 -33.97 -9.22
C ASP A 89 3.56 -34.91 -8.18
N THR A 90 4.89 -35.08 -8.17
CA THR A 90 5.56 -35.95 -7.20
C THR A 90 5.94 -35.20 -5.91
N PRO A 91 5.85 -35.84 -4.72
CA PRO A 91 6.11 -35.16 -3.46
C PRO A 91 7.57 -34.71 -3.29
N LYS A 92 8.53 -35.41 -3.90
CA LYS A 92 9.95 -35.05 -3.85
C LYS A 92 10.22 -33.78 -4.64
N GLU A 93 9.73 -33.73 -5.89
CA GLU A 93 9.87 -32.55 -6.76
C GLU A 93 9.07 -31.35 -6.22
N LEU A 94 7.97 -31.61 -5.51
CA LEU A 94 7.19 -30.55 -4.86
C LEU A 94 7.96 -29.87 -3.72
N ILE A 95 8.75 -30.61 -2.94
CA ILE A 95 9.61 -30.04 -1.90
C ILE A 95 10.73 -29.21 -2.55
N GLU A 96 11.37 -29.73 -3.61
CA GLU A 96 12.42 -29.02 -4.35
C GLU A 96 11.88 -27.71 -4.96
N TYR A 97 10.69 -27.75 -5.57
CA TYR A 97 9.98 -26.57 -6.06
C TYR A 97 9.73 -25.51 -4.97
N PHE A 98 9.37 -25.91 -3.75
CA PHE A 98 9.18 -24.98 -2.64
C PHE A 98 10.49 -24.39 -2.12
N LEU A 99 11.58 -25.15 -2.14
CA LEU A 99 12.90 -24.67 -1.73
C LEU A 99 13.50 -23.66 -2.72
N ASP A 100 13.19 -23.82 -4.01
CA ASP A 100 13.62 -22.90 -5.07
C ASP A 100 12.70 -21.66 -5.21
N THR A 101 11.58 -21.61 -4.48
CA THR A 101 10.61 -20.51 -4.55
C THR A 101 10.91 -19.42 -3.51
N GLU A 102 10.78 -18.14 -3.91
CA GLU A 102 10.96 -17.01 -2.99
C GLU A 102 9.95 -17.05 -1.83
N ALA A 103 10.38 -16.58 -0.64
CA ALA A 103 9.57 -16.63 0.58
C ALA A 103 8.20 -15.91 0.48
N GLN A 104 8.10 -14.84 -0.35
CA GLN A 104 6.81 -14.15 -0.55
C GLN A 104 5.85 -14.93 -1.46
N GLU A 105 6.38 -15.79 -2.33
CA GLU A 105 5.61 -16.57 -3.29
C GLU A 105 5.25 -17.94 -2.73
N ILE A 106 6.05 -18.47 -1.80
CA ILE A 106 5.81 -19.75 -1.14
C ILE A 106 4.45 -19.76 -0.43
N GLU A 107 4.05 -18.64 0.18
CA GLU A 107 2.75 -18.54 0.88
C GLU A 107 1.57 -18.73 -0.08
N VAL A 108 1.69 -18.17 -1.29
CA VAL A 108 0.66 -18.25 -2.32
C VAL A 108 0.63 -19.65 -2.93
N GLU A 109 1.79 -20.25 -3.20
CA GLU A 109 1.87 -21.62 -3.71
C GLU A 109 1.39 -22.64 -2.67
N ILE A 110 1.72 -22.46 -1.39
CA ILE A 110 1.19 -23.28 -0.29
C ILE A 110 -0.34 -23.15 -0.21
N ALA A 111 -0.89 -21.93 -0.33
CA ALA A 111 -2.33 -21.73 -0.34
C ALA A 111 -3.01 -22.44 -1.52
N ARG A 112 -2.38 -22.40 -2.71
CA ARG A 112 -2.86 -23.06 -3.93
C ARG A 112 -2.80 -24.60 -3.82
N LEU A 113 -1.74 -25.12 -3.22
CA LEU A 113 -1.44 -26.56 -3.16
C LEU A 113 -1.91 -27.22 -1.85
N ARG A 114 -2.54 -26.46 -0.95
CA ARG A 114 -3.11 -26.95 0.32
C ARG A 114 -3.95 -28.23 0.15
N PRO A 115 -4.84 -28.39 -0.86
CA PRO A 115 -5.60 -29.63 -1.04
C PRO A 115 -4.70 -30.86 -1.30
N ARG A 116 -3.61 -30.68 -2.06
CA ARG A 116 -2.65 -31.76 -2.37
C ARG A 116 -1.77 -32.12 -1.16
N LEU A 117 -1.44 -31.13 -0.32
CA LEU A 117 -0.67 -31.33 0.91
C LEU A 117 -1.48 -32.07 1.99
N VAL A 118 -2.79 -31.83 2.10
CA VAL A 118 -3.66 -32.58 3.02
C VAL A 118 -3.75 -34.05 2.60
N LEU A 119 -3.84 -34.34 1.30
CA LEU A 119 -3.80 -35.72 0.80
C LEU A 119 -2.49 -36.42 1.13
N LEU A 120 -1.33 -35.75 1.05
CA LEU A 120 -0.06 -36.31 1.48
C LEU A 120 0.00 -36.56 2.99
N GLN A 121 -0.54 -35.65 3.82
CA GLN A 121 -0.67 -35.90 5.26
C GLN A 121 -1.59 -37.09 5.56
N CYS A 122 -2.73 -37.21 4.87
CA CYS A 122 -3.62 -38.37 4.99
C CYS A 122 -2.94 -39.66 4.50
N TYR A 123 -2.20 -39.61 3.39
CA TYR A 123 -1.50 -40.79 2.85
C TYR A 123 -0.35 -41.23 3.76
N LEU A 124 0.44 -40.28 4.30
CA LEU A 124 1.46 -40.54 5.31
C LEU A 124 0.85 -41.08 6.59
N PHE A 125 -0.29 -40.55 7.04
CA PHE A 125 -1.00 -41.05 8.22
C PHE A 125 -1.57 -42.46 8.01
N ILE A 126 -2.18 -42.72 6.86
CA ILE A 126 -2.72 -44.04 6.50
C ILE A 126 -1.59 -45.06 6.31
N THR A 127 -0.50 -44.71 5.62
CA THR A 127 0.66 -45.60 5.45
C THR A 127 1.39 -45.84 6.75
N TRP A 128 1.52 -44.83 7.62
CA TRP A 128 2.07 -45.00 8.97
C TRP A 128 1.16 -45.90 9.82
N MET A 129 -0.16 -45.70 9.76
CA MET A 129 -1.13 -46.56 10.45
C MET A 129 -1.08 -48.00 9.92
N LEU A 130 -1.01 -48.22 8.60
CA LEU A 130 -0.85 -49.56 8.01
C LEU A 130 0.50 -50.20 8.38
N LYS A 131 1.59 -49.42 8.42
CA LYS A 131 2.91 -49.89 8.84
C LYS A 131 2.91 -50.29 10.32
N MET A 132 2.21 -49.54 11.15
CA MET A 132 2.06 -49.82 12.58
C MET A 132 1.18 -51.06 12.81
N HIS A 133 0.06 -51.20 12.09
CA HIS A 133 -0.83 -52.36 12.17
C HIS A 133 -0.17 -53.65 11.69
N THR A 134 0.58 -53.60 10.57
CA THR A 134 1.37 -54.75 10.07
C THR A 134 2.55 -55.12 10.98
N SER A 135 3.06 -54.17 11.77
CA SER A 135 4.10 -54.44 12.77
C SER A 135 3.54 -55.07 14.05
N CYS A 136 2.30 -54.74 14.43
CA CYS A 136 1.59 -55.41 15.53
C CYS A 136 1.14 -56.84 15.20
N LEU A 137 0.85 -57.16 13.93
CA LEU A 137 0.48 -58.53 13.50
C LEU A 137 1.66 -59.49 13.31
N ARG A 138 2.90 -59.03 13.56
CA ARG A 138 4.13 -59.83 13.42
C ARG A 138 4.74 -60.26 14.76
N PHE A 139 4.01 -60.04 15.86
CA PHE A 139 4.23 -60.58 17.19
C PHE A 139 3.04 -61.47 17.56
#